data_AF-A0A534IQ59-F1
#
_entry.id   AF-A0A534IQ59-F1
#
_cell.length_a   1.000
_cell.length_b   1.000
_cell.length_c   1.000
_cell.angle_alpha   90.00
_cell.angle_beta   90.00
_cell.angle_gamma   90.00
#
_symmetry.space_group_name_H-M   'P 1'
#
loop_
_entity.id
_entity.type
_entity.pdbx_description
1 polymer ?
#
loop_
_entity_poly.entity_id
_entity_poly.type
_entity_poly.pdbx_seq_one_letter_code
_entity_poly.pdbx_strand_id
1 'polypeptide(L)'
;MNDNDARQPYHVVAEQDEERGMRLVRQTLKTATANAVRATRGLMDQARNSDSEVRGAVLVVGSDTDPASIRQPHVRAHALEGRLYREAVEGAVSQCGLASRILVERDALRAPEEALGRPRAEVKAAFTTFAKEA
;
A
#
# COMPACT_ATOMS: atom_id res chain seq x y z
N MET A 1 -24.16 -5.65 -3.30
CA MET A 1 -22.74 -5.94 -3.60
C MET A 1 -22.30 -6.96 -2.55
N ASN A 2 -21.91 -8.17 -2.95
CA ASN A 2 -21.36 -9.11 -1.97
C ASN A 2 -20.01 -8.56 -1.50
N ASP A 3 -19.84 -8.46 -0.18
CA ASP A 3 -18.68 -7.82 0.46
C ASP A 3 -17.35 -8.55 0.12
N ASN A 4 -17.44 -9.83 -0.24
CA ASN A 4 -16.30 -10.65 -0.63
C ASN A 4 -15.77 -10.29 -2.04
N ASP A 5 -16.67 -10.07 -3.01
CA ASP A 5 -16.32 -9.69 -4.38
C ASP A 5 -15.61 -8.33 -4.43
N ALA A 6 -15.92 -7.43 -3.49
CA ALA A 6 -15.29 -6.12 -3.37
C ALA A 6 -13.84 -6.18 -2.89
N ARG A 7 -13.52 -7.19 -2.06
CA ARG A 7 -12.17 -7.44 -1.51
C ARG A 7 -11.27 -8.18 -2.50
N GLN A 8 -11.87 -8.94 -3.41
CA GLN A 8 -11.16 -9.82 -4.32
C GLN A 8 -11.63 -9.63 -5.78
N PRO A 9 -11.50 -8.42 -6.36
CA PRO A 9 -12.07 -8.12 -7.66
C PRO A 9 -11.41 -8.89 -8.82
N TYR A 10 -10.14 -9.32 -8.69
CA TYR A 10 -9.48 -10.09 -9.74
C TYR A 10 -9.85 -11.58 -9.71
N HIS A 11 -10.36 -12.10 -8.59
CA HIS A 11 -11.02 -13.41 -8.60
C HIS A 11 -12.29 -13.38 -9.47
N VAL A 12 -13.08 -12.30 -9.42
CA VAL A 12 -14.25 -12.14 -10.29
C VAL A 12 -13.83 -12.06 -11.76
N VAL A 13 -12.74 -11.34 -12.06
CA VAL A 13 -12.16 -11.29 -13.42
C VAL A 13 -11.75 -12.68 -13.91
N ALA A 14 -11.06 -13.45 -13.07
CA ALA A 14 -10.45 -14.71 -13.48
C ALA A 14 -11.44 -15.90 -13.49
N GLU A 15 -12.44 -15.91 -12.63
CA GLU A 15 -13.26 -17.09 -12.32
C GLU A 15 -14.74 -16.94 -12.69
N GLN A 16 -15.21 -15.72 -12.99
CA GLN A 16 -16.64 -15.45 -13.21
C GLN A 16 -16.91 -14.69 -14.51
N ASP A 17 -16.69 -13.37 -14.50
CA ASP A 17 -17.08 -12.44 -15.56
C ASP A 17 -16.05 -11.32 -15.60
N GLU A 18 -15.27 -11.29 -16.68
CA GLU A 18 -14.19 -10.34 -16.89
C GLU A 18 -14.68 -8.88 -16.91
N GLU A 19 -15.79 -8.60 -17.60
CA GLU A 19 -16.29 -7.24 -17.74
C GLU A 19 -16.80 -6.71 -16.40
N ARG A 20 -17.57 -7.53 -15.68
CA ARG A 20 -18.02 -7.24 -14.32
C ARG A 20 -16.85 -7.10 -13.36
N GLY A 21 -15.89 -8.02 -13.41
CA GLY A 21 -14.69 -7.99 -12.59
C GLY A 21 -13.89 -6.72 -12.79
N MET A 22 -13.70 -6.27 -14.04
CA MET A 22 -12.99 -5.03 -14.33
C MET A 22 -13.76 -3.78 -13.89
N ARG A 23 -15.10 -3.79 -13.87
CA ARG A 23 -15.89 -2.73 -13.22
C ARG A 23 -15.64 -2.71 -11.72
N LEU A 24 -15.59 -3.87 -11.06
CA LEU A 24 -15.28 -3.98 -9.64
C LEU A 24 -13.86 -3.50 -9.34
N VAL A 25 -12.85 -3.88 -10.12
CA VAL A 25 -11.46 -3.40 -10.00
C VAL A 25 -11.41 -1.87 -9.94
N ARG A 26 -12.07 -1.19 -10.89
CA ARG A 26 -12.09 0.29 -10.93
C ARG A 26 -12.79 0.89 -9.71
N GLN A 27 -13.92 0.30 -9.29
CA GLN A 27 -14.66 0.78 -8.14
C GLN A 27 -13.89 0.56 -6.84
N THR A 28 -13.27 -0.60 -6.67
CA THR A 28 -12.44 -0.95 -5.52
C THR A 28 -11.24 -0.03 -5.44
N LEU A 29 -10.51 0.20 -6.55
CA LEU A 29 -9.39 1.15 -6.58
C LEU A 29 -9.83 2.54 -6.12
N LYS A 30 -10.89 3.10 -6.72
CA LYS A 30 -11.42 4.42 -6.34
C LYS A 30 -11.79 4.50 -4.85
N THR A 31 -12.48 3.48 -4.34
CA THR A 31 -12.95 3.45 -2.95
C THR A 31 -11.79 3.28 -1.97
N ALA A 32 -10.86 2.38 -2.27
CA ALA A 32 -9.66 2.15 -1.48
C ALA A 32 -8.78 3.40 -1.45
N THR A 33 -8.57 4.08 -2.59
CA THR A 33 -7.82 5.35 -2.62
C THR A 33 -8.49 6.41 -1.76
N ALA A 34 -9.82 6.58 -1.85
CA ALA A 34 -10.52 7.57 -1.03
C ALA A 34 -10.42 7.27 0.48
N ASN A 35 -10.50 5.99 0.87
CA ASN A 35 -10.26 5.56 2.25
C ASN A 35 -8.82 5.86 2.69
N ALA A 36 -7.85 5.50 1.85
CA ALA A 36 -6.43 5.72 2.12
C ALA A 36 -6.07 7.21 2.20
N VAL A 37 -6.70 8.09 1.42
CA VAL A 37 -6.53 9.55 1.53
C VAL A 37 -6.97 10.04 2.90
N ARG A 38 -8.14 9.59 3.38
CA ARG A 38 -8.64 9.96 4.72
C ARG A 38 -7.68 9.49 5.81
N ALA A 39 -7.21 8.24 5.73
CA ALA A 39 -6.25 7.69 6.69
C ALA A 39 -4.91 8.44 6.65
N THR A 40 -4.38 8.73 5.46
CA THR A 40 -3.11 9.45 5.28
C THR A 40 -3.19 10.86 5.86
N ARG A 41 -4.27 11.60 5.60
CA ARG A 41 -4.50 12.93 6.21
C ARG A 41 -4.57 12.84 7.73
N GLY A 42 -5.26 11.83 8.26
CA GLY A 42 -5.32 11.59 9.71
C GLY A 42 -3.92 11.37 10.32
N LEU A 43 -3.06 10.58 9.68
CA LEU A 43 -1.68 10.37 10.11
C LEU A 43 -0.84 11.66 10.03
N MET A 44 -1.04 12.46 8.98
CA MET A 44 -0.37 13.76 8.85
C MET A 44 -0.81 14.74 9.94
N ASP A 45 -2.09 14.78 10.28
CA ASP A 45 -2.62 15.61 11.35
C ASP A 45 -2.09 15.17 12.73
N GLN A 46 -2.00 13.86 12.97
CA GLN A 46 -1.36 13.32 14.17
C GLN A 46 0.11 13.74 14.28
N ALA A 47 0.89 13.61 13.20
CA ALA A 47 2.28 14.05 13.19
C ALA A 47 2.40 15.55 13.49
N ARG A 48 1.55 16.39 12.88
CA ARG A 48 1.51 17.83 13.14
C ARG A 48 1.18 18.16 14.59
N ASN A 49 0.27 17.43 15.21
CA ASN A 49 -0.08 17.59 16.63
C ASN A 49 1.06 17.20 17.58
N SER A 50 2.02 16.41 17.08
CA SER A 50 3.26 16.05 17.79
C SER A 50 4.47 16.87 17.32
N ASP A 51 4.25 18.10 16.82
CA ASP A 51 5.27 19.02 16.29
C ASP A 51 6.20 18.40 15.21
N SER A 52 5.70 17.41 14.48
CA SER A 52 6.44 16.69 13.44
C SER A 52 5.88 16.98 12.05
N GLU A 53 6.78 17.13 11.07
CA GLU A 53 6.41 17.33 9.67
C GLU A 53 6.64 16.05 8.85
N VAL A 54 5.58 15.57 8.19
CA VAL A 54 5.68 14.42 7.27
C VAL A 54 6.31 14.86 5.95
N ARG A 55 7.48 14.31 5.63
CA ARG A 55 8.24 14.64 4.40
C ARG A 55 8.04 13.65 3.25
N GLY A 56 7.47 12.49 3.51
CA GLY A 56 7.25 11.44 2.54
C GLY A 56 6.68 10.18 3.18
N ALA A 57 6.42 9.16 2.38
CA ALA A 57 5.95 7.86 2.86
C ALA A 57 6.77 6.71 2.27
N VAL A 58 6.85 5.61 3.01
CA VAL A 58 7.38 4.34 2.52
C VAL A 58 6.30 3.29 2.71
N LEU A 59 5.96 2.59 1.63
CA LEU A 59 5.03 1.47 1.64
C LEU A 59 5.84 0.19 1.75
N VAL A 60 5.74 -0.47 2.91
CA VAL A 60 6.40 -1.76 3.14
C VAL A 60 5.48 -2.87 2.66
N VAL A 61 5.99 -3.72 1.75
CA VAL A 61 5.21 -4.81 1.14
C VAL A 61 5.89 -6.16 1.31
N GLY A 62 5.12 -7.24 1.45
CA GLY A 62 5.68 -8.58 1.56
C GLY A 62 6.31 -9.08 0.25
N SER A 63 5.84 -8.61 -0.90
CA SER A 63 6.39 -8.94 -2.22
C SER A 63 6.05 -7.87 -3.26
N ASP A 64 6.87 -7.76 -4.31
CA ASP A 64 6.61 -6.94 -5.50
C ASP A 64 6.83 -7.77 -6.79
N THR A 65 6.30 -9.00 -6.77
CA THR A 65 6.39 -9.91 -7.93
C THR A 65 5.54 -9.37 -9.07
N ASP A 66 6.07 -9.41 -10.30
CA ASP A 66 5.30 -9.09 -11.49
C ASP A 66 4.18 -10.13 -11.70
N PRO A 67 2.88 -9.76 -11.62
CA PRO A 67 1.79 -10.71 -11.82
C PRO A 67 1.84 -11.39 -13.18
N ALA A 68 2.42 -10.75 -14.22
CA ALA A 68 2.56 -11.34 -15.54
C ALA A 68 3.50 -12.56 -15.56
N SER A 69 4.43 -12.67 -14.60
CA SER A 69 5.31 -13.84 -14.49
C SER A 69 4.64 -15.05 -13.81
N ILE A 70 3.43 -14.89 -13.27
CA ILE A 70 2.74 -15.93 -12.49
C ILE A 70 1.83 -16.76 -13.39
N ARG A 71 2.14 -18.06 -13.48
CA ARG A 71 1.38 -19.01 -14.32
C ARG A 71 0.02 -19.38 -13.71
N GLN A 72 -0.02 -19.71 -12.43
CA GLN A 72 -1.24 -20.18 -11.76
C GLN A 72 -2.25 -19.03 -11.65
N PRO A 73 -3.45 -19.12 -12.27
CA PRO A 73 -4.40 -18.01 -12.33
C PRO A 73 -4.82 -17.46 -10.97
N HIS A 74 -5.06 -18.33 -10.00
CA HIS A 74 -5.44 -17.94 -8.65
C HIS A 74 -4.33 -17.13 -7.94
N VAL A 75 -3.09 -17.60 -8.02
CA VAL A 75 -1.94 -16.89 -7.46
C VAL A 75 -1.72 -15.54 -8.17
N ARG A 76 -1.96 -15.49 -9.48
CA ARG A 76 -1.90 -14.24 -10.26
C ARG A 76 -3.00 -13.25 -9.84
N ALA A 77 -4.21 -13.71 -9.56
CA ALA A 77 -5.30 -12.86 -9.05
C ALA A 77 -4.92 -12.21 -7.72
N HIS A 78 -4.38 -12.98 -6.76
CA HIS A 78 -3.86 -12.43 -5.50
C HIS A 78 -2.75 -11.39 -5.71
N ALA A 79 -1.82 -11.63 -6.64
CA ALA A 79 -0.76 -10.67 -6.94
C ALA A 79 -1.30 -9.37 -7.56
N LEU A 80 -2.31 -9.46 -8.43
CA LEU A 80 -3.00 -8.31 -9.00
C LEU A 80 -3.78 -7.52 -7.93
N GLU A 81 -4.42 -8.21 -6.97
CA GLU A 81 -5.11 -7.59 -5.84
C GLU A 81 -4.15 -6.87 -4.90
N GLY A 82 -3.02 -7.51 -4.58
CA GLY A 82 -1.94 -6.87 -3.81
C GLY A 82 -1.44 -5.59 -4.49
N ARG A 83 -1.24 -5.63 -5.81
CA ARG A 83 -0.86 -4.44 -6.60
C ARG A 83 -1.97 -3.37 -6.57
N LEU A 84 -3.23 -3.74 -6.73
CA LEU A 84 -4.36 -2.81 -6.71
C LEU A 84 -4.41 -2.01 -5.41
N TYR A 85 -4.31 -2.68 -4.26
CA TYR A 85 -4.35 -1.99 -2.98
C TYR A 85 -3.08 -1.18 -2.72
N ARG A 86 -1.92 -1.64 -3.17
CA ARG A 86 -0.69 -0.85 -3.17
C ARG A 86 -0.86 0.45 -3.97
N GLU A 87 -1.32 0.36 -5.22
CA GLU A 87 -1.59 1.52 -6.07
C GLU A 87 -2.62 2.47 -5.45
N ALA A 88 -3.62 1.93 -4.75
CA ALA A 88 -4.59 2.75 -4.03
C ALA A 88 -3.94 3.61 -2.95
N VAL A 89 -3.01 3.05 -2.17
CA VAL A 89 -2.27 3.76 -1.13
C VAL A 89 -1.25 4.73 -1.75
N GLU A 90 -0.53 4.33 -2.79
CA GLU A 90 0.41 5.23 -3.51
C GLU A 90 -0.32 6.46 -4.07
N GLY A 91 -1.46 6.24 -4.72
CA GLY A 91 -2.31 7.32 -5.22
C GLY A 91 -2.82 8.23 -4.11
N ALA A 92 -3.15 7.68 -2.94
CA ALA A 92 -3.58 8.46 -1.79
C ALA A 92 -2.45 9.32 -1.21
N VAL A 93 -1.25 8.76 -1.06
CA VAL A 93 -0.06 9.49 -0.59
C VAL A 93 0.28 10.64 -1.55
N SER A 94 0.25 10.38 -2.86
CA SER A 94 0.47 11.41 -3.88
C SER A 94 -0.59 12.52 -3.81
N GLN A 95 -1.87 12.18 -3.64
CA GLN A 95 -2.94 13.18 -3.46
C GLN A 95 -2.81 14.00 -2.17
N CYS A 96 -2.07 13.50 -1.17
CA CYS A 96 -1.73 14.25 0.03
C CYS A 96 -0.46 15.09 -0.13
N GLY A 97 0.14 15.14 -1.32
CA GLY A 97 1.32 15.95 -1.63
C GLY A 97 2.64 15.30 -1.20
N LEU A 98 2.65 14.01 -0.90
CA LEU A 98 3.83 13.29 -0.44
C LEU A 98 4.42 12.43 -1.56
N ALA A 99 5.75 12.34 -1.59
CA ALA A 99 6.44 11.32 -2.38
C ALA A 99 6.36 9.97 -1.65
N SER A 100 6.14 8.88 -2.39
CA SER A 100 6.17 7.52 -1.87
C SER A 100 7.33 6.72 -2.44
N ARG A 101 7.82 5.74 -1.67
CA ARG A 101 8.69 4.66 -2.14
C ARG A 101 8.13 3.32 -1.71
N ILE A 102 8.37 2.29 -2.50
CA ILE A 102 8.04 0.91 -2.16
C ILE A 102 9.29 0.24 -1.59
N LEU A 103 9.11 -0.51 -0.52
CA LEU A 103 10.18 -1.27 0.11
C LEU A 103 9.67 -2.68 0.38
N VAL A 104 10.33 -3.70 -0.19
CA VAL A 104 10.00 -5.08 0.13
C VAL A 104 10.51 -5.39 1.54
N GLU A 105 9.68 -5.97 2.40
CA GLU A 105 9.96 -6.18 3.83
C GLU A 105 11.31 -6.88 4.08
N ARG A 106 11.62 -7.89 3.26
CA ARG A 106 12.89 -8.63 3.33
C ARG A 106 14.12 -7.74 3.12
N ASP A 107 13.96 -6.66 2.37
CA ASP A 107 14.99 -5.69 2.02
C ASP A 107 14.96 -4.48 2.98
N ALA A 108 13.79 -4.18 3.56
CA ALA A 108 13.59 -3.14 4.58
C ALA A 108 14.47 -3.36 5.82
N LEU A 109 14.57 -4.62 6.25
CA LEU A 109 15.43 -5.03 7.36
C LEU A 109 16.88 -5.25 6.94
N ARG A 110 17.29 -4.91 5.71
CA ARG A 110 18.68 -5.07 5.25
C ARG A 110 19.38 -3.74 4.96
N ALA A 111 18.67 -2.70 4.51
CA ALA A 111 19.34 -1.43 4.16
C ALA A 111 18.50 -0.14 4.44
N PRO A 112 18.12 0.15 5.69
CA PRO A 112 17.53 1.45 6.03
C PRO A 112 18.49 2.62 5.79
N GLU A 113 19.81 2.38 5.84
CA GLU A 113 20.85 3.38 5.57
C GLU A 113 20.87 3.84 4.12
N GLU A 114 20.75 2.92 3.15
CA GLU A 114 20.67 3.28 1.73
C GLU A 114 19.32 3.90 1.36
N ALA A 115 18.23 3.42 1.96
CA ALA A 115 16.89 3.89 1.63
C ALA A 115 16.57 5.27 2.23
N LEU A 116 17.07 5.56 3.44
CA LEU A 116 16.70 6.74 4.23
C LEU A 116 17.90 7.66 4.54
N GLY A 117 19.13 7.27 4.19
CA GLY A 117 20.34 8.05 4.53
C GLY A 117 20.58 8.14 6.04
N ARG A 118 20.02 7.23 6.84
CA ARG A 118 20.02 7.26 8.30
C ARG A 118 20.50 5.93 8.88
N PRO A 119 21.31 5.93 9.95
CA PRO A 119 21.74 4.71 10.62
C PRO A 119 20.56 3.81 10.98
N ARG A 120 20.72 2.50 10.79
CA ARG A 120 19.67 1.51 11.10
C ARG A 120 19.08 1.67 12.51
N ALA A 121 19.92 1.98 13.48
CA ALA A 121 19.52 2.15 14.87
C ALA A 121 18.54 3.32 15.06
N GLU A 122 18.77 4.45 14.38
CA GLU A 122 17.89 5.62 14.41
C GLU A 122 16.54 5.30 13.76
N VAL A 123 16.56 4.63 12.60
CA VAL A 123 15.34 4.22 11.89
C VAL A 123 14.53 3.25 12.74
N LYS A 124 15.17 2.25 13.36
CA LYS A 124 14.50 1.28 14.23
C LYS A 124 13.91 1.95 15.49
N ALA A 125 14.63 2.90 16.09
CA ALA A 125 14.13 3.66 17.23
C ALA A 125 12.89 4.49 16.85
N ALA A 126 12.96 5.24 15.75
CA ALA A 126 11.83 6.03 15.24
C ALA A 126 10.60 5.17 14.93
N PHE A 127 10.79 4.01 14.27
CA PHE A 127 9.71 3.04 14.03
C PHE A 127 9.07 2.54 15.34
N THR A 128 9.90 2.23 16.34
CA THR A 128 9.42 1.70 17.63
C THR A 128 8.65 2.74 18.43
N THR A 129 9.07 4.02 18.39
CA THR A 129 8.36 5.12 19.04
C THR A 129 7.01 5.35 18.37
N PHE A 130 6.97 5.46 17.05
CA PHE A 130 5.73 5.66 16.31
C PHE A 130 4.73 4.51 16.51
N ALA A 131 5.21 3.25 16.51
CA ALA A 131 4.37 2.08 16.73
C ALA A 131 3.82 1.93 18.16
N LYS A 132 4.36 2.68 19.14
CA LYS A 132 3.84 2.72 20.52
C LYS A 132 2.82 3.83 20.73
N GLU A 133 2.85 4.86 19.88
CA GLU A 133 2.00 6.05 19.96
C GLU A 133 0.77 5.98 19.02
N ALA A 134 0.76 5.02 18.08
CA ALA A 134 -0.37 4.68 17.21
C ALA A 134 -1.25 3.59 17.83
#